data_AF-A0A534LW28-F1
#
_entry.id   AF-A0A534LW28-F1
#
_cell.length_a   1.000
_cell.length_b   1.000
_cell.length_c   1.000
_cell.angle_alpha   90.00
_cell.angle_beta   90.00
_cell.angle_gamma   90.00
#
_symmetry.space_group_name_H-M   'P 1'
#
loop_
_entity.id
_entity.type
_entity.pdbx_description
1 polymer ?
#
loop_
_entity_poly.entity_id
_entity_poly.type
_entity_poly.pdbx_seq_one_letter_code
_entity_poly.pdbx_strand_id
1 'polypeptide(L)'
;MVESEAPTERRKTARNTGSEHPLVGTNETAYTRPSDGEPLRFLMPNIQRMKTKLVLLGESGVGKTSLVRRFVMNEYEDAYLRTVGTRVSKIELVVPHGADVEVHMDMSIFDIMGEKGFRDLVRETYYHGAQALMAVCDLTRKESLDALADWISAALEVTGDVPLYLVVNKKDLEPQRAISEEEIRRAAEVHRAPYVLTSARTGEFVEDVFNSLAIEMVDRAFRHEEERMAQRSVRDKVLVLLEKRGSIGLKKNQFFDILRGVQFDEIQAELDRLEREGLVTILWYGASDFAVTITPRGAKAVRQGQA
;
A
#
# COMPACT_ATOMS: atom_id res chain seq x y z
N MET A 1 -0.67 39.72 3.49
CA MET A 1 -1.48 38.79 2.69
C MET A 1 -0.56 37.65 2.33
N VAL A 2 -0.75 36.47 2.93
CA VAL A 2 0.06 35.29 2.63
C VAL A 2 -0.68 34.55 1.55
N GLU A 3 -0.15 34.58 0.32
CA GLU A 3 -0.68 33.81 -0.79
C GLU A 3 -0.48 32.32 -0.49
N SER A 4 -1.59 31.59 -0.38
CA SER A 4 -1.60 30.14 -0.36
C SER A 4 -1.36 29.64 -1.79
N GLU A 5 -0.13 29.23 -2.11
CA GLU A 5 0.14 28.49 -3.34
C GLU A 5 -0.66 27.18 -3.32
N ALA A 6 -1.45 26.96 -4.37
CA ALA A 6 -2.16 25.71 -4.58
C ALA A 6 -1.13 24.57 -4.77
N PRO A 7 -1.33 23.38 -4.19
CA PRO A 7 -0.41 22.27 -4.36
C PRO A 7 -0.42 21.83 -5.83
N THR A 8 0.72 21.96 -6.51
CA THR A 8 0.91 21.45 -7.87
C THR A 8 0.88 19.91 -7.81
N GLU A 9 -0.20 19.29 -8.28
CA GLU A 9 -0.27 17.84 -8.45
C GLU A 9 0.78 17.40 -9.48
N ARG A 10 1.70 16.53 -9.06
CA ARG A 10 2.76 15.96 -9.92
C ARG A 10 2.60 14.45 -9.99
N ARG A 11 2.80 13.90 -11.19
CA ARG A 11 2.68 12.46 -11.47
C ARG A 11 4.05 11.84 -11.70
N LYS A 12 4.32 10.71 -11.03
CA LYS A 12 5.50 9.85 -11.24
C LYS A 12 5.07 8.40 -11.51
N THR A 13 5.97 7.62 -12.08
CA THR A 13 5.80 6.17 -12.21
C THR A 13 6.78 5.51 -11.26
N ALA A 14 6.27 4.72 -10.32
CA ALA A 14 7.12 3.91 -9.45
C ALA A 14 7.79 2.84 -10.32
N ARG A 15 9.12 2.81 -10.31
CA ARG A 15 9.88 1.78 -11.01
C ARG A 15 10.27 0.72 -10.01
N ASN A 16 10.05 -0.54 -10.39
CA ASN A 16 10.70 -1.66 -9.73
C ASN A 16 12.15 -1.66 -10.23
N THR A 17 13.08 -1.14 -9.43
CA THR A 17 14.51 -1.15 -9.76
C THR A 17 15.04 -2.57 -9.54
N GLY A 18 14.69 -3.46 -10.47
CA GLY A 18 15.21 -4.81 -10.55
C GLY A 18 16.70 -4.79 -10.82
N SER A 19 17.49 -4.76 -9.75
CA SER A 19 18.92 -5.06 -9.72
C SER A 19 19.27 -5.35 -8.28
N GLU A 20 19.98 -6.47 -8.04
CA GLU A 20 20.58 -6.91 -6.77
C GLU A 20 20.80 -5.76 -5.77
N HIS A 21 19.79 -5.48 -4.94
CA HIS A 21 19.85 -4.48 -3.89
C HIS A 21 20.07 -5.21 -2.56
N PRO A 22 20.82 -4.63 -1.60
CA PRO A 22 21.26 -5.31 -0.37
C PRO A 22 20.13 -5.57 0.66
N LEU A 23 18.89 -5.65 0.19
CA LEU A 23 17.72 -6.09 0.93
C LEU A 23 17.78 -7.62 1.07
N VAL A 24 18.64 -8.11 1.97
CA VAL A 24 18.69 -9.52 2.34
C VAL A 24 17.50 -9.84 3.25
N GLY A 25 16.68 -10.80 2.80
CA GLY A 25 15.85 -11.63 3.68
C GLY A 25 14.33 -11.54 3.46
N THR A 26 13.83 -11.90 2.28
CA THR A 26 12.44 -12.32 2.14
C THR A 26 12.39 -13.80 1.73
N ASN A 27 11.64 -14.59 2.51
CA ASN A 27 11.35 -15.97 2.18
C ASN A 27 10.64 -16.02 0.81
N GLU A 28 11.26 -16.65 -0.17
CA GLU A 28 10.64 -17.01 -1.43
C GLU A 28 9.51 -18.04 -1.16
N THR A 29 8.27 -17.58 -1.14
CA THR A 29 7.14 -18.46 -1.44
C THR A 29 6.98 -18.51 -2.96
N ALA A 30 7.50 -19.58 -3.55
CA ALA A 30 7.39 -19.85 -4.98
C ALA A 30 5.92 -19.89 -5.43
N TYR A 31 5.51 -18.89 -6.22
CA TYR A 31 4.23 -18.90 -6.92
C TYR A 31 4.39 -19.60 -8.27
N THR A 32 4.00 -20.86 -8.35
CA THR A 32 3.92 -21.59 -9.63
C THR A 32 2.81 -21.02 -10.52
N ARG A 33 3.19 -20.61 -11.74
CA ARG A 33 2.27 -20.08 -12.76
C ARG A 33 1.25 -21.14 -13.20
N PRO A 34 -0.05 -20.80 -13.34
CA PRO A 34 -0.96 -21.57 -14.19
C PRO A 34 -0.72 -21.19 -15.66
N SER A 35 -0.68 -22.21 -16.52
CA SER A 35 -0.53 -22.10 -17.97
C SER A 35 -1.65 -21.30 -18.64
N ASP A 36 -1.26 -20.46 -19.60
CA ASP A 36 -1.97 -19.88 -20.74
C ASP A 36 -3.51 -19.88 -20.73
N GLY A 37 -4.08 -18.68 -20.67
CA GLY A 37 -5.42 -18.38 -21.18
C GLY A 37 -6.28 -17.49 -20.29
N GLU A 38 -5.92 -16.21 -20.09
CA GLU A 38 -6.82 -15.09 -19.70
C GLU A 38 -8.12 -15.45 -18.92
N PRO A 39 -8.08 -15.80 -17.61
CA PRO A 39 -9.28 -15.73 -16.77
C PRO A 39 -9.07 -14.97 -15.44
N LEU A 40 -7.82 -14.68 -15.05
CA LEU A 40 -7.47 -14.22 -13.70
C LEU A 40 -7.61 -12.71 -13.49
N ARG A 41 -7.69 -11.90 -14.55
CA ARG A 41 -7.85 -10.43 -14.46
C ARG A 41 -9.08 -10.00 -13.66
N PHE A 42 -10.11 -10.84 -13.58
CA PHE A 42 -11.38 -10.53 -12.89
C PHE A 42 -11.44 -11.01 -11.43
N LEU A 43 -10.53 -11.90 -11.00
CA LEU A 43 -10.39 -12.31 -9.60
C LEU A 43 -9.55 -11.33 -8.79
N MET A 44 -8.63 -10.64 -9.45
CA MET A 44 -7.76 -9.70 -8.78
C MET A 44 -8.60 -8.58 -8.14
N PRO A 45 -8.28 -8.17 -6.90
CA PRO A 45 -8.76 -6.92 -6.34
C PRO A 45 -8.75 -5.82 -7.41
N ASN A 46 -9.91 -5.26 -7.75
CA ASN A 46 -9.98 -4.18 -8.74
C ASN A 46 -9.57 -2.85 -8.08
N ILE A 47 -8.34 -2.80 -7.59
CA ILE A 47 -7.74 -1.62 -6.98
C ILE A 47 -7.07 -0.84 -8.11
N GLN A 48 -7.84 -0.02 -8.80
CA GLN A 48 -7.31 0.85 -9.86
C GLN A 48 -6.78 2.18 -9.30
N ARG A 49 -7.35 2.62 -8.18
CA ARG A 49 -7.00 3.87 -7.52
C ARG A 49 -6.90 3.68 -6.01
N MET A 50 -5.89 4.28 -5.41
CA MET A 50 -5.68 4.28 -3.98
C MET A 50 -5.41 5.71 -3.49
N LYS A 51 -5.96 6.06 -2.34
CA LYS A 51 -5.52 7.24 -1.59
C LYS A 51 -4.73 6.73 -0.41
N THR A 52 -3.51 7.24 -0.27
CA THR A 52 -2.59 6.77 0.76
C THR A 52 -2.06 7.92 1.61
N LYS A 53 -1.84 7.63 2.89
CA LYS A 53 -1.18 8.56 3.82
C LYS A 53 0.15 7.97 4.30
N LEU A 54 1.24 8.66 3.97
CA LEU A 54 2.58 8.38 4.47
C LEU A 54 2.95 9.43 5.53
N VAL A 55 3.46 8.99 6.68
CA VAL A 55 3.97 9.88 7.72
C VAL A 55 5.48 9.71 7.89
N LEU A 56 6.23 10.81 7.88
CA LEU A 56 7.65 10.82 8.20
C LEU A 56 7.85 11.07 9.70
N LEU A 57 8.74 10.27 10.29
CA LEU A 57 9.09 10.27 11.71
C LEU A 57 10.58 10.59 11.89
N GLY A 58 10.94 11.11 13.07
CA GLY A 58 12.33 11.37 13.43
C GLY A 58 12.57 12.81 13.89
N GLU A 59 13.74 13.05 14.44
CA GLU A 59 14.09 14.33 15.05
C GLU A 59 14.11 15.51 14.07
N SER A 60 14.14 16.72 14.62
CA SER A 60 14.41 17.93 13.86
C SER A 60 15.79 17.85 13.16
N GLY A 61 15.89 18.43 11.97
CA GLY A 61 17.16 18.51 11.23
C GLY A 61 17.71 17.21 10.61
N VAL A 62 17.00 16.08 10.71
CA VAL A 62 17.42 14.81 10.04
C VAL A 62 17.20 14.82 8.52
N GLY A 63 16.39 15.76 8.03
CA GLY A 63 16.15 15.97 6.59
C GLY A 63 14.84 15.40 6.04
N LYS A 64 13.81 15.18 6.88
CA LYS A 64 12.46 14.79 6.45
C LYS A 64 11.92 15.70 5.35
N THR A 65 11.87 17.01 5.59
CA THR A 65 11.42 18.01 4.61
C THR A 65 12.25 17.98 3.32
N SER A 66 13.56 17.84 3.43
CA SER A 66 14.46 17.77 2.28
C SER A 66 14.23 16.50 1.45
N LEU A 67 13.97 15.36 2.08
CA LEU A 67 13.59 14.13 1.40
C LEU A 67 12.26 14.28 0.66
N VAL A 68 11.24 14.87 1.30
CA VAL A 68 9.94 15.12 0.65
C VAL A 68 10.08 16.07 -0.54
N ARG A 69 10.84 17.17 -0.39
CA ARG A 69 11.10 18.11 -1.49
C ARG A 69 11.89 17.44 -2.61
N ARG A 70 12.92 16.66 -2.29
CA ARG A 70 13.69 15.91 -3.28
C ARG A 70 12.80 14.91 -4.02
N PHE A 71 11.95 14.18 -3.32
CA PHE A 71 11.04 13.23 -3.96
C PHE A 71 9.96 13.94 -4.79
N VAL A 72 9.26 14.93 -4.27
CA VAL A 72 8.10 15.54 -4.96
C VAL A 72 8.54 16.52 -6.05
N MET A 73 9.56 17.34 -5.77
CA MET A 73 9.95 18.48 -6.61
C MET A 73 11.27 18.25 -7.35
N ASN A 74 12.04 17.23 -6.98
CA ASN A 74 13.43 17.05 -7.40
C ASN A 74 14.32 18.26 -7.07
N GLU A 75 14.06 18.89 -5.93
CA GLU A 75 14.76 20.08 -5.45
C GLU A 75 15.44 19.82 -4.11
N TYR A 76 16.51 20.57 -3.85
CA TYR A 76 17.18 20.62 -2.56
C TYR A 76 17.71 22.03 -2.32
N GLU A 77 17.61 22.48 -1.06
CA GLU A 77 18.13 23.75 -0.59
C GLU A 77 19.03 23.50 0.63
N ASP A 78 20.23 24.09 0.64
CA ASP A 78 21.16 24.00 1.77
C ASP A 78 20.67 24.78 3.00
N ALA A 79 19.83 25.80 2.80
CA ALA A 79 19.29 26.59 3.88
C ALA A 79 18.32 25.74 4.71
N TYR A 80 18.73 25.38 5.93
CA TYR A 80 17.84 24.68 6.85
C TYR A 80 16.77 25.65 7.39
N LEU A 81 15.57 25.53 6.84
CA LEU A 81 14.37 26.15 7.40
C LEU A 81 13.70 25.14 8.33
N ARG A 82 13.60 25.48 9.62
CA ARG A 82 12.86 24.67 10.59
C ARG A 82 11.40 24.57 10.17
N THR A 83 10.88 23.35 10.07
CA THR A 83 9.45 23.10 9.83
C THR A 83 8.66 23.55 11.06
N VAL A 84 7.73 24.47 10.85
CA VAL A 84 6.76 24.89 11.87
C VAL A 84 5.47 24.11 11.63
N GLY A 85 5.06 23.30 12.61
CA GLY A 85 3.84 22.49 12.52
C GLY A 85 3.96 21.30 11.57
N THR A 86 2.99 21.15 10.66
CA THR A 86 2.91 20.01 9.73
C THR A 86 2.74 20.50 8.31
N ARG A 87 3.56 19.98 7.39
CA ARG A 87 3.44 20.22 5.96
C ARG A 87 2.94 18.96 5.27
N VAL A 88 1.90 19.09 4.45
CA VAL A 88 1.37 17.98 3.64
C VAL A 88 1.72 18.23 2.18
N SER A 89 2.41 17.27 1.58
CA SER A 89 2.70 17.26 0.14
C SER A 89 1.90 16.15 -0.53
N LYS A 90 1.43 16.37 -1.75
CA LYS A 90 0.69 15.38 -2.54
C LYS A 90 1.48 14.98 -3.76
N ILE A 91 1.43 13.70 -4.12
CA ILE A 91 2.02 13.18 -5.34
C ILE A 91 1.16 12.02 -5.88
N GLU A 92 0.98 11.99 -7.20
CA GLU A 92 0.35 10.86 -7.88
C GLU A 92 1.43 9.89 -8.34
N LEU A 93 1.29 8.61 -8.00
CA LEU A 93 2.18 7.54 -8.42
C LEU A 93 1.39 6.55 -9.28
N VAL A 94 1.99 6.09 -10.38
CA VAL A 94 1.56 4.87 -11.07
C VAL A 94 2.43 3.73 -10.57
N VAL A 95 1.83 2.79 -9.86
CA VAL A 95 2.53 1.68 -9.20
C VAL A 95 2.16 0.37 -9.91
N PRO A 96 3.13 -0.34 -10.51
CA PRO A 96 2.87 -1.63 -11.13
C PRO A 96 2.63 -2.71 -10.07
N HIS A 97 1.72 -3.64 -10.36
CA HIS A 97 1.48 -4.85 -9.58
C HIS A 97 1.30 -6.04 -10.53
N GLY A 98 2.10 -7.09 -10.37
CA GLY A 98 2.15 -8.19 -11.33
C GLY A 98 2.56 -7.74 -12.75
N ALA A 99 2.12 -8.48 -13.77
CA ALA A 99 2.53 -8.23 -15.16
C ALA A 99 1.71 -7.12 -15.86
N ASP A 100 0.43 -6.97 -15.51
CA ASP A 100 -0.54 -6.22 -16.31
C ASP A 100 -1.40 -5.23 -15.49
N VAL A 101 -1.16 -5.08 -14.19
CA VAL A 101 -1.95 -4.18 -13.33
C VAL A 101 -1.15 -2.94 -12.99
N GLU A 102 -1.75 -1.78 -13.25
CA GLU A 102 -1.25 -0.49 -12.80
C GLU A 102 -2.23 0.12 -11.81
N VAL A 103 -1.71 0.56 -10.67
CA VAL A 103 -2.47 1.21 -9.61
C VAL A 103 -2.11 2.68 -9.57
N HIS A 104 -3.12 3.54 -9.69
CA HIS A 104 -2.95 4.98 -9.55
C HIS A 104 -3.09 5.37 -8.07
N MET A 105 -1.98 5.72 -7.43
CA MET A 105 -1.93 6.08 -6.02
C MET A 105 -1.81 7.60 -5.85
N ASP A 106 -2.79 8.20 -5.18
CA ASP A 106 -2.73 9.57 -4.67
C ASP A 106 -2.12 9.53 -3.26
N MET A 107 -0.81 9.75 -3.16
CA MET A 107 -0.10 9.72 -1.88
C MET A 107 -0.03 11.11 -1.25
N SER A 108 -0.53 11.21 -0.02
CA SER A 108 -0.35 12.37 0.87
C SER A 108 0.79 12.09 1.85
N ILE A 109 1.85 12.88 1.76
CA ILE A 109 3.07 12.76 2.56
C ILE A 109 3.05 13.83 3.65
N PHE A 110 3.04 13.39 4.90
CA PHE A 110 3.00 14.23 6.09
C PHE A 110 4.42 14.41 6.64
N ASP A 111 4.97 15.61 6.46
CA ASP A 111 6.21 16.07 7.07
C ASP A 111 5.88 16.81 8.37
N ILE A 112 6.08 16.13 9.49
CA ILE A 112 5.73 16.63 10.82
C ILE A 112 6.99 17.20 11.47
N MET A 113 6.84 18.32 12.20
CA MET A 113 7.89 18.88 13.03
C MET A 113 8.46 17.82 13.98
N GLY A 114 9.78 17.63 13.94
CA GLY A 114 10.50 16.61 14.72
C GLY A 114 10.82 17.03 16.16
N GLU A 115 9.88 17.69 16.84
CA GLU A 115 10.02 18.10 18.24
C GLU A 115 9.21 17.16 19.14
N LYS A 116 9.85 16.54 20.14
CA LYS A 116 9.22 15.53 20.99
C LYS A 116 7.97 16.06 21.74
N GLY A 117 8.00 17.30 22.22
CA GLY A 117 6.85 17.93 22.88
C GLY A 117 5.67 18.19 21.95
N PHE A 118 5.94 18.51 20.67
CA PHE A 118 4.90 18.62 19.65
C PHE A 118 4.31 17.24 19.34
N ARG A 119 5.15 16.23 19.11
CA ARG A 119 4.72 14.84 18.85
C ARG A 119 3.63 14.37 19.81
N ASP A 120 3.87 14.45 21.12
CA ASP A 120 2.98 13.89 22.13
C ASP A 120 1.64 14.63 22.20
N LEU A 121 1.63 15.93 21.89
CA LEU A 121 0.42 16.77 21.91
C LEU A 121 -0.56 16.45 20.76
N VAL A 122 -0.06 15.98 19.62
CA VAL A 122 -0.82 15.89 18.36
C VAL A 122 -0.74 14.51 17.68
N ARG A 123 -0.21 13.50 18.38
CA ARG A 123 0.01 12.13 17.87
C ARG A 123 -1.24 11.52 17.23
N GLU A 124 -2.38 11.63 17.90
CA GLU A 124 -3.66 11.08 17.41
C GLU A 124 -4.06 11.72 16.08
N THR A 125 -3.96 13.04 16.01
CA THR A 125 -4.34 13.81 14.82
C THR A 125 -3.47 13.48 13.61
N TYR A 126 -2.16 13.31 13.80
CA TYR A 126 -1.24 13.14 12.69
C TYR A 126 -0.96 11.69 12.31
N TYR A 127 -1.01 10.75 13.25
CA TYR A 127 -0.75 9.35 12.96
C TYR A 127 -2.01 8.58 12.56
N HIS A 128 -3.20 8.99 13.02
CA HIS A 128 -4.43 8.30 12.66
C HIS A 128 -4.63 8.20 11.15
N GLY A 129 -4.94 6.99 10.69
CA GLY A 129 -5.15 6.67 9.27
C GLY A 129 -3.89 6.72 8.41
N ALA A 130 -2.68 6.82 8.99
CA ALA A 130 -1.46 6.57 8.23
C ALA A 130 -1.43 5.10 7.80
N GLN A 131 -1.08 4.87 6.54
CA GLN A 131 -1.00 3.53 5.94
C GLN A 131 0.45 3.09 5.73
N ALA A 132 1.41 3.98 6.01
CA ALA A 132 2.84 3.72 5.98
C ALA A 132 3.59 4.75 6.81
N LEU A 133 4.75 4.34 7.32
CA LEU A 133 5.66 5.13 8.13
C LEU A 133 7.07 5.14 7.50
N MET A 134 7.74 6.27 7.59
CA MET A 134 9.15 6.41 7.20
C MET A 134 9.92 7.06 8.34
N ALA A 135 10.75 6.28 9.03
CA ALA A 135 11.53 6.71 10.17
C ALA A 135 12.91 7.19 9.72
N VAL A 136 13.16 8.50 9.83
CA VAL A 136 14.35 9.15 9.26
C VAL A 136 15.34 9.54 10.35
N CYS A 137 16.59 9.10 10.21
CA CYS A 137 17.72 9.57 11.01
C CYS A 137 18.81 10.18 10.13
N ASP A 138 19.80 10.80 10.76
CA ASP A 138 20.92 11.49 10.15
C ASP A 138 22.20 10.66 10.35
N LEU A 139 22.87 10.28 9.27
CA LEU A 139 24.10 9.45 9.29
C LEU A 139 25.21 10.04 10.20
N THR A 140 25.21 11.37 10.36
CA THR A 140 26.21 12.11 11.13
C THR A 140 25.82 12.32 12.60
N ARG A 141 24.62 11.90 13.02
CA ARG A 141 24.10 12.12 14.38
C ARG A 141 23.48 10.86 14.96
N LYS A 142 24.26 10.13 15.76
CA LYS A 142 23.86 8.86 16.35
C LYS A 142 22.61 8.95 17.22
N GLU A 143 22.47 10.03 17.97
CA GLU A 143 21.32 10.27 18.84
C GLU A 143 19.99 10.27 18.05
N SER A 144 20.04 10.66 16.77
CA SER A 144 18.86 10.66 15.92
C SER A 144 18.39 9.26 15.50
N LEU A 145 19.29 8.27 15.47
CA LEU A 145 18.95 6.85 15.28
C LEU A 145 18.37 6.28 16.58
N ASP A 146 19.02 6.53 17.71
CA ASP A 146 18.58 6.05 19.02
C ASP A 146 17.17 6.57 19.35
N ALA A 147 16.86 7.82 18.98
CA ALA A 147 15.55 8.41 19.16
C ALA A 147 14.44 7.76 18.31
N LEU A 148 14.76 7.04 17.22
CA LEU A 148 13.73 6.46 16.34
C LEU A 148 12.87 5.43 17.06
N ALA A 149 13.40 4.71 18.06
CA ALA A 149 12.64 3.74 18.82
C ALA A 149 11.39 4.38 19.47
N ASP A 150 11.54 5.55 20.09
CA ASP A 150 10.43 6.31 20.67
C ASP A 150 9.43 6.77 19.61
N TRP A 151 9.94 7.27 18.48
CA TRP A 151 9.11 7.78 17.38
C TRP A 151 8.27 6.67 16.74
N ILE A 152 8.89 5.52 16.46
CA ILE A 152 8.25 4.37 15.84
C ILE A 152 7.20 3.80 16.80
N SER A 153 7.56 3.60 18.07
CA SER A 153 6.63 3.04 19.07
C SER A 153 5.38 3.92 19.21
N ALA A 154 5.55 5.23 19.36
CA ALA A 154 4.43 6.16 19.48
C ALA A 154 3.53 6.20 18.22
N ALA A 155 4.10 6.00 17.03
CA ALA A 155 3.32 5.95 15.80
C ALA A 155 2.57 4.62 15.63
N LEU A 156 3.21 3.49 15.95
CA LEU A 156 2.60 2.16 15.87
C LEU A 156 1.49 1.95 16.90
N GLU A 157 1.55 2.62 18.07
CA GLU A 157 0.44 2.65 19.03
C GLU A 157 -0.88 3.17 18.41
N VAL A 158 -0.79 4.11 17.46
CA VAL A 158 -1.95 4.73 16.81
C VAL A 158 -2.30 4.05 15.49
N THR A 159 -1.29 3.64 14.72
CA THR A 159 -1.46 3.14 13.33
C THR A 159 -1.69 1.64 13.26
N GLY A 160 -1.24 0.87 14.25
CA GLY A 160 -1.16 -0.58 14.15
C GLY A 160 -0.02 -1.04 13.22
N ASP A 161 -0.15 -2.25 12.68
CA ASP A 161 0.84 -2.81 11.75
C ASP A 161 0.68 -2.19 10.35
N VAL A 162 1.58 -1.26 10.03
CA VAL A 162 1.71 -0.63 8.71
C VAL A 162 3.15 -0.77 8.21
N PRO A 163 3.39 -0.79 6.88
CA PRO A 163 4.72 -0.71 6.31
C PRO A 163 5.56 0.39 6.96
N LEU A 164 6.79 0.04 7.38
CA LEU A 164 7.73 0.94 8.03
C LEU A 164 9.10 0.79 7.38
N TYR A 165 9.68 1.90 6.94
CA TYR A 165 11.05 1.94 6.42
C TYR A 165 11.93 2.82 7.29
N LEU A 166 13.13 2.33 7.61
CA LEU A 166 14.17 3.13 8.25
C LEU A 166 15.02 3.80 7.18
N VAL A 167 15.15 5.13 7.25
CA VAL A 167 15.90 5.93 6.28
C VAL A 167 17.05 6.63 6.98
N VAL A 168 18.27 6.30 6.60
CA VAL A 168 19.48 6.93 7.11
C VAL A 168 19.91 7.98 6.08
N ASN A 169 19.58 9.24 6.34
CA ASN A 169 19.78 10.33 5.40
C ASN A 169 21.17 10.98 5.58
N LYS A 170 21.53 11.85 4.64
CA LYS A 170 22.81 12.59 4.57
C LYS A 170 24.02 11.69 4.30
N LYS A 171 23.83 10.65 3.49
CA LYS A 171 24.91 9.77 3.02
C LYS A 171 26.03 10.53 2.30
N ASP A 172 25.74 11.68 1.70
CA ASP A 172 26.75 12.57 1.12
C ASP A 172 27.80 13.08 2.12
N LEU A 173 27.53 12.95 3.43
CA LEU A 173 28.43 13.27 4.53
C LEU A 173 29.10 12.03 5.12
N GLU A 174 29.30 10.96 4.33
CA GLU A 174 30.00 9.73 4.74
C GLU A 174 31.30 9.96 5.54
N PRO A 175 32.17 10.95 5.23
CA PRO A 175 33.37 11.21 6.03
C PRO A 175 33.08 11.66 7.48
N GLN A 176 31.86 12.12 7.77
CA GLN A 176 31.38 12.55 9.10
C GLN A 176 30.47 11.52 9.75
N ARG A 177 30.44 10.29 9.22
CA ARG A 177 29.60 9.20 9.70
C ARG A 177 29.79 8.96 11.20
N ALA A 178 28.68 8.96 11.93
CA ALA A 178 28.63 8.67 13.37
C ALA A 178 27.91 7.34 13.68
N ILE A 179 27.33 6.71 12.67
CA ILE A 179 26.50 5.50 12.81
C ILE A 179 27.07 4.40 11.91
N SER A 180 27.47 3.27 12.50
CA SER A 180 27.95 2.10 11.76
C SER A 180 26.81 1.33 11.07
N GLU A 181 27.13 0.58 10.01
CA GLU A 181 26.18 -0.34 9.35
C GLU A 181 25.54 -1.33 10.34
N GLU A 182 26.31 -1.82 11.31
CA GLU A 182 25.83 -2.76 12.32
C GLU A 182 24.82 -2.14 13.28
N GLU A 183 24.96 -0.85 13.60
CA GLU A 183 23.97 -0.13 14.41
C GLU A 183 22.68 0.11 13.62
N ILE A 184 22.79 0.49 12.35
CA ILE A 184 21.64 0.66 11.45
C ILE A 184 20.87 -0.65 11.31
N ARG A 185 21.57 -1.76 11.03
CA ARG A 185 20.97 -3.09 10.88
C ARG A 185 20.25 -3.52 12.15
N ARG A 186 20.89 -3.39 13.31
CA ARG A 186 20.27 -3.75 14.60
C ARG A 186 19.01 -2.94 14.88
N ALA A 187 19.05 -1.62 14.64
CA ALA A 187 17.87 -0.76 14.80
C ALA A 187 16.72 -1.17 13.86
N ALA A 188 17.06 -1.53 12.63
CA ALA A 188 16.10 -1.98 11.62
C ALA A 188 15.47 -3.35 11.98
N GLU A 189 16.27 -4.31 12.44
CA GLU A 189 15.84 -5.66 12.85
C GLU A 189 14.84 -5.62 14.01
N VAL A 190 15.07 -4.77 15.01
CA VAL A 190 14.16 -4.59 16.17
C VAL A 190 12.74 -4.27 15.71
N HIS A 191 12.60 -3.46 14.67
CA HIS A 191 11.30 -3.05 14.13
C HIS A 191 10.86 -3.87 12.90
N ARG A 192 11.64 -4.89 12.50
CA ARG A 192 11.42 -5.68 11.26
C ARG A 192 11.24 -4.78 10.04
N ALA A 193 11.95 -3.66 10.00
CA ALA A 193 11.85 -2.67 8.96
C ALA A 193 13.04 -2.81 8.00
N PRO A 194 12.83 -2.79 6.67
CA PRO A 194 13.94 -2.56 5.74
C PRO A 194 14.58 -1.19 5.99
N TYR A 195 15.86 -1.05 5.67
CA TYR A 195 16.58 0.21 5.79
C TYR A 195 17.28 0.63 4.50
N VAL A 196 17.38 1.95 4.28
CA VAL A 196 18.04 2.53 3.10
C VAL A 196 18.87 3.74 3.51
N LEU A 197 20.13 3.80 3.06
CA LEU A 197 20.96 5.01 3.17
C LEU A 197 20.66 5.93 2.00
N THR A 198 20.31 7.19 2.26
CA THR A 198 19.87 8.15 1.26
C THR A 198 20.64 9.46 1.38
N SER A 199 20.62 10.25 0.32
CA SER A 199 21.00 11.66 0.37
C SER A 199 19.94 12.52 -0.29
N ALA A 200 19.20 13.29 0.51
CA ALA A 200 18.33 14.34 -0.02
C ALA A 200 19.10 15.37 -0.87
N ARG A 201 20.39 15.57 -0.59
CA ARG A 201 21.25 16.53 -1.29
C ARG A 201 21.56 16.06 -2.71
N THR A 202 22.05 14.83 -2.87
CA THR A 202 22.42 14.29 -4.20
C THR A 202 21.24 13.64 -4.92
N GLY A 203 20.18 13.27 -4.20
CA GLY A 203 19.07 12.47 -4.70
C GLY A 203 19.29 10.96 -4.59
N GLU A 204 20.46 10.52 -4.12
CA GLU A 204 20.82 9.11 -4.02
C GLU A 204 19.80 8.33 -3.15
N PHE A 205 19.24 7.28 -3.74
CA PHE A 205 18.23 6.36 -3.17
C PHE A 205 16.94 7.02 -2.65
N VAL A 206 16.70 8.30 -2.96
CA VAL A 206 15.48 8.97 -2.54
C VAL A 206 14.28 8.45 -3.32
N GLU A 207 14.35 8.33 -4.65
CA GLU A 207 13.21 7.78 -5.40
C GLU A 207 12.96 6.30 -5.06
N ASP A 208 14.03 5.53 -4.89
CA ASP A 208 13.98 4.09 -4.61
C ASP A 208 13.20 3.78 -3.33
N VAL A 209 13.48 4.52 -2.24
CA VAL A 209 12.83 4.24 -0.95
C VAL A 209 11.34 4.59 -0.95
N PHE A 210 10.95 5.70 -1.57
CA PHE A 210 9.53 6.07 -1.68
C PHE A 210 8.77 5.13 -2.63
N ASN A 211 9.39 4.72 -3.74
CA ASN A 211 8.79 3.78 -4.68
C ASN A 211 8.64 2.38 -4.06
N SER A 212 9.65 1.89 -3.33
CA SER A 212 9.61 0.59 -2.65
C SER A 212 8.48 0.55 -1.63
N LEU A 213 8.35 1.61 -0.83
CA LEU A 213 7.26 1.75 0.13
C LEU A 213 5.89 1.79 -0.57
N ALA A 214 5.76 2.54 -1.67
CA ALA A 214 4.52 2.59 -2.45
C ALA A 214 4.12 1.21 -3.02
N ILE A 215 5.08 0.44 -3.54
CA ILE A 215 4.87 -0.94 -4.02
C ILE A 215 4.39 -1.82 -2.87
N GLU A 216 5.05 -1.77 -1.70
CA GLU A 216 4.62 -2.57 -0.55
C GLU A 216 3.20 -2.21 -0.08
N MET A 217 2.83 -0.93 -0.10
CA MET A 217 1.48 -0.48 0.24
C MET A 217 0.43 -1.05 -0.74
N VAL A 218 0.74 -1.10 -2.04
CA VAL A 218 -0.12 -1.74 -3.04
C VAL A 218 -0.22 -3.23 -2.76
N ASP A 219 0.90 -3.92 -2.59
CA ASP A 219 0.91 -5.37 -2.35
C ASP A 219 0.12 -5.75 -1.09
N ARG A 220 0.27 -4.99 0.01
CA ARG A 220 -0.54 -5.20 1.22
C ARG A 220 -2.03 -4.97 0.96
N ALA A 221 -2.40 -3.95 0.19
CA ALA A 221 -3.80 -3.68 -0.13
C ALA A 221 -4.43 -4.82 -0.97
N PHE A 222 -3.68 -5.37 -1.94
CA PHE A 222 -4.11 -6.54 -2.69
C PHE A 222 -4.26 -7.77 -1.79
N ARG A 223 -3.25 -8.08 -0.96
CA ARG A 223 -3.32 -9.20 0.00
C ARG A 223 -4.52 -9.09 0.94
N HIS A 224 -4.77 -7.91 1.51
CA HIS A 224 -5.92 -7.72 2.38
C HIS A 224 -7.26 -7.89 1.66
N GLU A 225 -7.37 -7.42 0.41
CA GLU A 225 -8.61 -7.63 -0.35
C GLU A 225 -8.78 -9.10 -0.73
N GLU A 226 -7.71 -9.82 -1.06
CA GLU A 226 -7.73 -11.27 -1.28
C GLU A 226 -8.15 -12.04 -0.03
N GLU A 227 -7.57 -11.74 1.14
CA GLU A 227 -7.96 -12.33 2.42
C GLU A 227 -9.43 -12.05 2.76
N ARG A 228 -9.86 -10.80 2.59
CA ARG A 228 -11.26 -10.39 2.80
C ARG A 228 -12.19 -11.12 1.85
N MET A 229 -11.80 -11.30 0.59
CA MET A 229 -12.56 -12.09 -0.38
C MET A 229 -12.58 -13.57 0.00
N ALA A 230 -11.47 -14.15 0.45
CA ALA A 230 -11.38 -15.55 0.86
C ALA A 230 -12.30 -15.87 2.05
N GLN A 231 -12.43 -14.95 3.00
CA GLN A 231 -13.29 -15.08 4.18
C GLN A 231 -14.79 -14.93 3.90
N ARG A 232 -15.18 -14.39 2.75
CA ARG A 232 -16.61 -14.28 2.38
C ARG A 232 -17.26 -15.63 2.21
N SER A 233 -18.54 -15.71 2.58
CA SER A 233 -19.38 -16.87 2.29
C SER A 233 -19.44 -17.12 0.77
N VAL A 234 -19.71 -18.37 0.36
CA VAL A 234 -19.88 -18.69 -1.07
C VAL A 234 -21.00 -17.84 -1.69
N ARG A 235 -22.07 -17.60 -0.93
CA ARG A 235 -23.18 -16.71 -1.27
C ARG A 235 -22.69 -15.32 -1.67
N ASP A 236 -21.94 -14.67 -0.79
CA ASP A 236 -21.43 -13.32 -0.99
C ASP A 236 -20.47 -13.24 -2.18
N LYS A 237 -19.59 -14.24 -2.31
CA LYS A 237 -18.66 -14.34 -3.44
C LYS A 237 -19.45 -14.38 -4.75
N VAL A 238 -20.42 -15.30 -4.88
CA VAL A 238 -21.26 -15.45 -6.07
C VAL A 238 -22.01 -14.16 -6.40
N LEU A 239 -22.68 -13.56 -5.42
CA LEU A 239 -23.51 -12.37 -5.64
C LEU A 239 -22.67 -11.15 -6.05
N VAL A 240 -21.53 -10.92 -5.41
CA VAL A 240 -20.63 -9.79 -5.75
C VAL A 240 -20.01 -9.98 -7.13
N LEU A 241 -19.64 -11.21 -7.49
CA LEU A 241 -19.10 -11.51 -8.81
C LEU A 241 -20.13 -11.29 -9.93
N LEU A 242 -21.36 -11.76 -9.71
CA LEU A 242 -22.45 -11.56 -10.67
C LEU A 242 -22.88 -10.09 -10.76
N GLU A 243 -22.89 -9.34 -9.65
CA GLU A 243 -23.19 -7.91 -9.66
C GLU A 243 -22.19 -7.13 -10.51
N LYS A 244 -20.89 -7.43 -10.37
CA LYS A 244 -19.82 -6.83 -11.19
C LYS A 244 -19.97 -7.13 -12.68
N ARG A 245 -20.54 -8.29 -13.04
CA ARG A 245 -20.78 -8.70 -14.44
C ARG A 245 -22.11 -8.17 -15.01
N GLY A 246 -23.04 -7.77 -14.14
CA GLY A 246 -24.36 -7.32 -14.53
C GLY A 246 -25.08 -8.34 -15.41
N SER A 247 -25.70 -7.87 -16.50
CA SER A 247 -26.49 -8.70 -17.41
C SER A 247 -25.68 -9.72 -18.22
N ILE A 248 -24.35 -9.60 -18.25
CA ILE A 248 -23.46 -10.54 -18.97
C ILE A 248 -23.42 -11.89 -18.24
N GLY A 249 -23.53 -11.86 -16.89
CA GLY A 249 -23.48 -13.07 -16.07
C GLY A 249 -22.12 -13.77 -16.09
N LEU A 250 -22.12 -15.03 -15.65
CA LEU A 250 -20.95 -15.91 -15.60
C LEU A 250 -21.32 -17.31 -16.08
N LYS A 251 -20.50 -17.88 -16.98
CA LYS A 251 -20.62 -19.28 -17.39
C LYS A 251 -20.08 -20.22 -16.33
N LYS A 252 -20.50 -21.49 -16.38
CA LYS A 252 -20.06 -22.57 -15.48
C LYS A 252 -18.55 -22.58 -15.25
N ASN A 253 -17.75 -22.70 -16.30
CA ASN A 253 -16.29 -22.79 -16.16
C ASN A 253 -15.70 -21.52 -15.51
N GLN A 254 -16.27 -20.35 -15.80
CA GLN A 254 -15.84 -19.10 -15.18
C GLN A 254 -16.14 -19.09 -13.67
N PHE A 255 -17.26 -19.65 -13.22
CA PHE A 255 -17.53 -19.78 -11.78
C PHE A 255 -16.47 -20.59 -11.06
N PHE A 256 -16.10 -21.74 -11.63
CA PHE A 256 -15.15 -22.65 -10.98
C PHE A 256 -13.70 -22.14 -11.05
N ASP A 257 -13.35 -21.43 -12.13
CA ASP A 257 -12.07 -20.72 -12.20
C ASP A 257 -12.00 -19.55 -11.22
N ILE A 258 -13.13 -18.89 -10.95
CA ILE A 258 -13.20 -17.75 -10.04
C ILE A 258 -13.27 -18.17 -8.57
N LEU A 259 -13.99 -19.25 -8.26
CA LEU A 259 -14.19 -19.75 -6.89
C LEU A 259 -13.24 -20.91 -6.57
N ARG A 260 -12.00 -20.84 -7.07
CA ARG A 260 -10.96 -21.85 -6.76
C ARG A 260 -10.83 -22.03 -5.24
N GLY A 261 -10.82 -23.28 -4.80
CA GLY A 261 -10.77 -23.65 -3.39
C GLY A 261 -12.13 -23.88 -2.72
N VAL A 262 -13.24 -23.52 -3.38
CA VAL A 262 -14.60 -23.90 -2.96
C VAL A 262 -15.01 -25.19 -3.68
N GLN A 263 -15.63 -26.13 -2.95
CA GLN A 263 -16.06 -27.41 -3.53
C GLN A 263 -17.21 -27.23 -4.53
N PHE A 264 -17.25 -28.06 -5.58
CA PHE A 264 -18.26 -27.98 -6.63
C PHE A 264 -19.69 -28.01 -6.07
N ASP A 265 -19.96 -28.97 -5.19
CA ASP A 265 -21.28 -29.20 -4.61
C ASP A 265 -21.74 -28.00 -3.76
N GLU A 266 -20.79 -27.29 -3.12
CA GLU A 266 -21.08 -26.11 -2.31
C GLU A 266 -21.50 -24.92 -3.20
N ILE A 267 -20.80 -24.71 -4.32
CA ILE A 267 -21.15 -23.69 -5.32
C ILE A 267 -22.53 -24.00 -5.92
N GLN A 268 -22.75 -25.25 -6.34
CA GLN A 268 -24.02 -25.67 -6.96
C GLN A 268 -25.19 -25.52 -6.00
N ALA A 269 -25.04 -25.98 -4.75
CA ALA A 269 -26.09 -25.86 -3.73
C ALA A 269 -26.43 -24.40 -3.42
N GLU A 270 -25.43 -23.50 -3.44
CA GLU A 270 -25.66 -22.08 -3.23
C GLU A 270 -26.33 -21.41 -4.42
N LEU A 271 -25.95 -21.74 -5.66
CA LEU A 271 -26.63 -21.25 -6.85
C LEU A 271 -28.11 -21.63 -6.86
N ASP A 272 -28.45 -22.88 -6.51
CA ASP A 272 -29.83 -23.36 -6.41
C ASP A 272 -30.61 -22.66 -5.29
N ARG A 273 -29.95 -22.27 -4.19
CA ARG A 273 -30.56 -21.44 -3.13
C ARG A 273 -30.84 -20.03 -3.64
N LEU A 274 -29.85 -19.37 -4.22
CA LEU A 274 -29.96 -18.01 -4.74
C LEU A 274 -31.03 -17.88 -5.83
N GLU A 275 -31.18 -18.89 -6.69
CA GLU A 275 -32.23 -18.92 -7.71
C GLU A 275 -33.63 -19.04 -7.09
N ARG A 276 -33.80 -19.93 -6.11
CA ARG A 276 -35.09 -20.07 -5.37
C ARG A 276 -35.48 -18.80 -4.63
N GLU A 277 -34.51 -18.05 -4.11
CA GLU A 277 -34.72 -16.74 -3.48
C GLU A 277 -35.01 -15.62 -4.50
N GLY A 278 -34.83 -15.89 -5.79
CA GLY A 278 -35.01 -14.95 -6.89
C GLY A 278 -33.90 -13.89 -6.97
N LEU A 279 -32.71 -14.18 -6.43
CA LEU A 279 -31.56 -13.27 -6.44
C LEU A 279 -30.70 -13.45 -7.70
N VAL A 280 -30.71 -14.64 -8.29
CA VAL A 280 -30.04 -14.96 -9.55
C VAL A 280 -30.98 -15.71 -10.49
N THR A 281 -30.61 -15.83 -11.75
CA THR A 281 -31.27 -16.68 -12.75
C THR A 281 -30.24 -17.60 -13.37
N ILE A 282 -30.53 -18.90 -13.43
CA ILE A 282 -29.65 -19.90 -14.03
C ILE A 282 -30.23 -20.29 -15.40
N LEU A 283 -29.45 -20.02 -16.45
CA LEU A 283 -29.75 -20.39 -17.82
C LEU A 283 -28.96 -21.66 -18.18
N TRP A 284 -29.66 -22.79 -18.26
CA TRP A 284 -29.06 -24.08 -18.57
C TRP A 284 -28.88 -24.30 -20.09
N TYR A 285 -27.71 -24.78 -20.48
CA TYR A 285 -27.35 -25.17 -21.85
C TYR A 285 -27.03 -26.66 -21.88
N GLY A 286 -28.07 -27.49 -21.83
CA GLY A 286 -27.93 -28.95 -21.76
C GLY A 286 -27.76 -29.46 -20.32
N ALA A 287 -27.27 -30.70 -20.17
CA ALA A 287 -27.31 -31.42 -18.90
C ALA A 287 -26.31 -30.94 -17.85
N SER A 288 -25.24 -30.25 -18.25
CA SER A 288 -24.11 -29.96 -17.37
C SER A 288 -23.47 -28.60 -17.59
N ASP A 289 -24.02 -27.74 -18.44
CA ASP A 289 -23.48 -26.41 -18.69
C ASP A 289 -24.56 -25.35 -18.43
N PHE A 290 -24.15 -24.19 -17.91
CA PHE A 290 -25.07 -23.12 -17.52
C PHE A 290 -24.38 -21.77 -17.51
N ALA A 291 -25.19 -20.71 -17.56
CA ALA A 291 -24.78 -19.36 -17.21
C ALA A 291 -25.69 -18.80 -16.12
N VAL A 292 -25.12 -18.04 -15.19
CA VAL A 292 -25.88 -17.39 -14.11
C VAL A 292 -25.83 -15.88 -14.32
N THR A 293 -26.97 -15.22 -14.16
CA THR A 293 -27.08 -13.75 -14.16
C THR A 293 -27.68 -13.27 -12.84
N ILE A 294 -27.31 -12.07 -12.41
CA ILE A 294 -27.92 -11.45 -11.22
C ILE A 294 -29.28 -10.83 -11.59
N THR A 295 -30.28 -11.00 -10.73
CA THR A 295 -31.56 -10.29 -10.90
C THR A 295 -31.46 -8.87 -10.35
N PRO A 296 -32.37 -7.95 -10.72
CA PRO A 296 -32.44 -6.63 -10.09
C PRO A 296 -32.57 -6.69 -8.56
N ARG A 297 -33.25 -7.72 -8.05
CA ARG A 297 -33.41 -7.98 -6.61
C ARG A 297 -32.07 -8.40 -5.98
N GLY A 298 -31.34 -9.33 -6.62
CA GLY A 298 -30.00 -9.72 -6.18
C GLY A 298 -29.02 -8.55 -6.15
N ALA A 299 -29.00 -7.73 -7.20
CA ALA A 299 -28.13 -6.56 -7.28
C ALA A 299 -28.43 -5.54 -6.16
N LYS A 300 -29.71 -5.36 -5.83
CA LYS A 300 -30.12 -4.52 -4.71
C LYS A 300 -29.66 -5.09 -3.35
N ALA A 301 -29.77 -6.41 -3.15
CA ALA A 301 -29.32 -7.07 -1.93
C ALA A 301 -27.81 -6.88 -1.67
N VAL A 302 -26.98 -7.00 -2.72
CA VAL A 302 -25.53 -6.74 -2.66
C VAL A 302 -25.24 -5.30 -2.23
N ARG A 303 -25.88 -4.32 -2.89
CA ARG A 303 -25.66 -2.89 -2.61
C ARG A 303 -26.11 -2.46 -1.22
N GLN A 304 -27.06 -3.17 -0.62
CA GLN A 304 -27.59 -2.88 0.72
C GLN A 304 -26.85 -3.61 1.84
N GLY A 305 -25.83 -4.43 1.51
CA GLY A 305 -25.15 -5.27 2.51
C GLY A 305 -26.06 -6.33 3.13
N GLN A 306 -27.11 -6.73 2.40
CA GLN A 306 -28.09 -7.75 2.80
C GLN A 306 -27.86 -9.08 2.06
N ALA A 307 -26.70 -9.20 1.41
CA ALA A 307 -26.22 -10.43 0.79
C ALA A 307 -25.76 -11.40 1.89
#